data_AF-A0A7S0QHJ9-F1
#
_entry.id   AF-A0A7S0QHJ9-F1
#
_cell.length_a   1.000
_cell.length_b   1.000
_cell.length_c   1.000
_cell.angle_alpha   90.00
_cell.angle_beta   90.00
_cell.angle_gamma   90.00
#
_symmetry.space_group_name_H-M   'P 1'
#
loop_
_entity.id
_entity.type
_entity.pdbx_description
1 polymer ?
#
loop_
_entity_poly.entity_id
_entity_poly.type
_entity_poly.pdbx_seq_one_letter_code
_entity_poly.pdbx_strand_id
1 'polypeptide(L)'
;MRYKANALCCFRFVTLFWYCSTVRLKLRTVDHIYKATAPTTLNSGTSTYGPRRVIGSQDIDGKGTKHDFESCDPFLYFDDSLLPRGRMPPLGRHPHSGLLSLTVPLEGDHVRPWDNIAEPRPPLQCGGLYAVHAANGIVHSESEALPNPAAKGPHNHLCQVWLDPGTHVFGKQSIPVVHIVAPHDVPEVAEEGLRARVLLGSYEGLESPVETYYARVLLLDCSMEPDAPEAVLHLPDHYTSAFVYLPRGGGAGGFGAGRVAV
;
A
#
# COMPACT_ATOMS: atom_id res chain seq x y z
N MET A 1 5.01 9.66 14.13
CA MET A 1 6.41 9.20 13.87
C MET A 1 7.21 10.38 13.33
N ARG A 2 8.51 10.47 13.58
CA ARG A 2 9.38 11.56 13.07
C ARG A 2 10.04 11.17 11.75
N TYR A 3 10.08 12.07 10.77
CA TYR A 3 10.64 11.84 9.43
C TYR A 3 11.69 12.91 9.08
N LYS A 4 12.78 12.54 8.40
CA LYS A 4 13.76 13.50 7.85
C LYS A 4 14.17 13.07 6.43
N ALA A 5 13.97 13.93 5.44
CA ALA A 5 14.42 13.70 4.07
C ALA A 5 15.94 13.99 3.93
N ASN A 6 16.61 13.26 3.03
CA ASN A 6 17.98 13.59 2.58
C ASN A 6 17.95 14.10 1.13
N ALA A 7 18.82 15.07 0.85
CA ALA A 7 18.80 16.10 -0.20
C ALA A 7 18.74 15.71 -1.69
N LEU A 8 18.31 14.50 -2.10
CA LEU A 8 18.49 14.05 -3.50
C LEU A 8 17.23 13.60 -4.26
N CYS A 9 16.09 13.28 -3.63
CA CYS A 9 14.83 12.94 -4.34
C CYS A 9 13.58 13.11 -3.44
N CYS A 10 12.39 13.26 -4.03
CA CYS A 10 11.10 13.16 -3.34
C CYS A 10 11.02 11.83 -2.59
N PHE A 11 10.78 11.91 -1.29
CA PHE A 11 10.62 10.75 -0.40
C PHE A 11 9.21 10.21 -0.59
N ARG A 12 9.01 8.89 -0.69
CA ARG A 12 7.67 8.27 -0.62
C ARG A 12 7.69 7.13 0.39
N PHE A 13 6.61 6.96 1.17
CA PHE A 13 6.49 5.85 2.12
C PHE A 13 5.05 5.37 2.25
N VAL A 14 4.88 4.07 2.46
CA VAL A 14 3.59 3.42 2.69
C VAL A 14 3.46 3.13 4.17
N THR A 15 2.37 3.57 4.80
CA THR A 15 2.12 3.29 6.22
C THR A 15 0.84 2.51 6.39
N LEU A 16 0.91 1.45 7.18
CA LEU A 16 -0.11 0.42 7.32
C LEU A 16 -0.39 0.21 8.82
N PHE A 17 -1.66 0.39 9.22
CA PHE A 17 -2.12 0.27 10.61
C PHE A 17 -3.33 -0.65 10.74
N TRP A 18 -3.51 -1.33 11.89
CA TRP A 18 -4.66 -2.23 12.09
C TRP A 18 -5.09 -2.49 13.56
N TYR A 19 -6.23 -3.20 13.73
CA TYR A 19 -6.77 -3.72 14.99
C TYR A 19 -6.99 -5.25 15.00
N CYS A 20 -6.56 -5.95 16.06
CA CYS A 20 -6.82 -7.39 16.30
C CYS A 20 -7.89 -7.59 17.38
N SER A 21 -8.90 -8.44 17.12
CA SER A 21 -10.14 -8.57 17.93
C SER A 21 -10.06 -9.52 19.13
N THR A 22 -8.89 -10.08 19.44
CA THR A 22 -8.68 -10.95 20.62
C THR A 22 -7.59 -10.40 21.52
N VAL A 23 -7.95 -9.48 22.43
CA VAL A 23 -7.41 -9.33 23.80
C VAL A 23 -8.18 -8.19 24.48
N ARG A 24 -8.90 -8.48 25.57
CA ARG A 24 -9.30 -7.45 26.54
C ARG A 24 -8.08 -7.11 27.37
N LEU A 25 -7.52 -5.91 27.27
CA LEU A 25 -6.70 -5.33 28.34
C LEU A 25 -6.51 -3.81 28.19
N LYS A 26 -6.53 -3.15 29.34
CA LYS A 26 -6.38 -1.72 29.61
C LYS A 26 -5.17 -1.09 28.89
N LEU A 27 -5.38 0.07 28.27
CA LEU A 27 -4.41 1.14 27.97
C LEU A 27 -2.96 0.66 27.68
N ARG A 28 -2.65 0.26 26.43
CA ARG A 28 -1.28 0.01 25.92
C ARG A 28 -1.26 0.34 24.42
N THR A 29 -0.47 1.32 23.98
CA THR A 29 0.87 1.16 23.35
C THR A 29 0.81 0.44 22.01
N VAL A 30 1.31 1.10 20.95
CA VAL A 30 1.66 0.43 19.69
C VAL A 30 2.71 -0.62 20.06
N ASP A 31 2.29 -1.88 20.19
CA ASP A 31 3.12 -2.95 20.74
C ASP A 31 4.28 -3.33 19.78
N HIS A 32 4.16 -2.96 18.50
CA HIS A 32 5.17 -3.23 17.47
C HIS A 32 5.30 -2.04 16.50
N ILE A 33 6.48 -1.38 16.52
CA ILE A 33 6.95 -0.52 15.44
C ILE A 33 8.00 -1.33 14.68
N TYR A 34 7.64 -1.76 13.48
CA TYR A 34 8.56 -2.44 12.60
C TYR A 34 9.54 -1.42 11.99
N LYS A 35 10.84 -1.69 12.07
CA LYS A 35 11.87 -0.82 11.46
C LYS A 35 11.57 -0.70 9.97
N ALA A 36 11.67 0.52 9.45
CA ALA A 36 11.58 0.73 8.03
C ALA A 36 12.58 -0.15 7.27
N THR A 37 12.11 -0.66 6.14
CA THR A 37 12.97 -1.36 5.21
C THR A 37 14.11 -0.45 4.79
N ALA A 38 15.34 -1.00 4.76
CA ALA A 38 16.51 -0.22 4.41
C ALA A 38 16.34 0.44 3.02
N PRO A 39 16.79 1.69 2.85
CA PRO A 39 16.78 2.36 1.55
C PRO A 39 17.46 1.45 0.53
N THR A 40 16.73 1.07 -0.50
CA THR A 40 17.31 0.36 -1.64
C THR A 40 17.65 1.43 -2.65
N THR A 41 18.93 1.82 -2.70
CA THR A 41 19.43 2.78 -3.69
C THR A 41 19.26 2.16 -5.07
N LEU A 42 18.53 2.85 -5.95
CA LEU A 42 18.51 2.52 -7.38
C LEU A 42 19.87 2.91 -7.96
N ASN A 43 20.89 2.07 -7.78
CA ASN A 43 22.16 2.27 -8.45
C ASN A 43 21.95 2.10 -9.97
N SER A 44 22.45 3.07 -10.73
CA SER A 44 22.30 3.29 -12.17
C SER A 44 22.95 2.22 -13.08
N GLY A 45 22.92 0.95 -12.69
CA GLY A 45 23.47 -0.16 -13.47
C GLY A 45 22.90 -1.55 -13.14
N THR A 46 22.20 -1.72 -12.01
CA THR A 46 21.65 -3.03 -11.60
C THR A 46 20.37 -2.88 -10.77
N SER A 47 19.37 -2.11 -11.22
CA SER A 47 18.02 -2.27 -10.67
C SER A 47 17.53 -3.66 -11.05
N THR A 48 17.48 -4.60 -10.11
CA THR A 48 16.81 -5.89 -10.34
C THR A 48 15.32 -5.61 -10.46
N TYR A 49 14.90 -5.38 -11.70
CA TYR A 49 13.48 -5.39 -12.06
C TYR A 49 12.85 -6.68 -11.55
N GLY A 50 11.62 -6.57 -11.06
CA GLY A 50 10.87 -7.67 -10.49
C GLY A 50 10.14 -7.28 -9.20
N PRO A 51 9.23 -8.13 -8.73
CA PRO A 51 8.55 -7.95 -7.47
C PRO A 51 9.51 -8.14 -6.29
N ARG A 52 9.35 -7.33 -5.23
CA ARG A 52 9.96 -7.55 -3.92
C ARG A 52 8.83 -7.81 -2.92
N ARG A 53 8.77 -9.02 -2.38
CA ARG A 53 7.81 -9.39 -1.33
C ARG A 53 8.24 -8.88 0.03
N VAL A 54 7.40 -8.02 0.60
CA VAL A 54 7.56 -7.40 1.93
C VAL A 54 6.80 -8.20 2.99
N ILE A 55 5.55 -8.57 2.69
CA ILE A 55 4.66 -9.37 3.56
C ILE A 55 4.11 -10.56 2.75
N GLY A 56 3.94 -11.71 3.41
CA GLY A 56 3.32 -12.91 2.85
C GLY A 56 4.33 -13.90 2.24
N SER A 57 3.91 -15.15 2.02
CA SER A 57 4.80 -16.22 1.56
C SER A 57 5.40 -15.95 0.18
N GLN A 58 6.69 -16.23 -0.02
CA GLN A 58 7.37 -16.16 -1.32
C GLN A 58 7.35 -17.53 -2.03
N ASP A 59 6.93 -18.57 -1.32
CA ASP A 59 6.94 -19.94 -1.79
C ASP A 59 5.58 -20.58 -1.52
N ILE A 60 4.95 -21.06 -2.57
CA ILE A 60 3.72 -21.86 -2.47
C ILE A 60 4.04 -23.31 -2.06
N ASP A 61 5.28 -23.76 -2.24
CA ASP A 61 5.75 -25.11 -1.90
C ASP A 61 6.09 -25.27 -0.41
N GLY A 62 5.96 -24.22 0.40
CA GLY A 62 6.13 -24.29 1.85
C GLY A 62 7.56 -24.61 2.31
N LYS A 63 8.60 -24.37 1.50
CA LYS A 63 10.01 -24.62 1.86
C LYS A 63 10.59 -23.62 2.86
N GLY A 64 9.75 -22.74 3.40
CA GLY A 64 10.11 -21.70 4.33
C GLY A 64 10.75 -20.52 3.62
N THR A 65 10.07 -19.38 3.62
CA THR A 65 10.60 -18.16 3.03
C THR A 65 10.97 -17.16 4.12
N LYS A 66 12.15 -16.56 3.98
CA LYS A 66 12.61 -15.51 4.89
C LYS A 66 12.00 -14.19 4.42
N HIS A 67 11.12 -13.63 5.24
CA HIS A 67 10.48 -12.35 5.00
C HIS A 67 11.15 -11.23 5.79
N ASP A 68 10.99 -10.00 5.31
CA ASP A 68 11.26 -8.83 6.15
C ASP A 68 10.27 -8.82 7.34
N PHE A 69 9.04 -9.35 7.14
CA PHE A 69 8.01 -9.53 8.17
C PHE A 69 7.29 -10.89 8.07
N GLU A 70 7.33 -11.69 9.14
CA GLU A 70 6.79 -13.07 9.17
C GLU A 70 5.26 -13.11 9.24
N SER A 71 4.62 -12.15 9.92
CA SER A 71 3.18 -11.90 9.86
C SER A 71 2.85 -10.48 10.35
N CYS A 72 1.90 -9.81 9.71
CA CYS A 72 1.39 -8.51 10.13
C CYS A 72 -0.11 -8.47 9.83
N ASP A 73 -0.90 -9.07 10.71
CA ASP A 73 -2.36 -9.08 10.62
C ASP A 73 -2.88 -7.62 10.43
N PRO A 74 -3.79 -7.31 9.47
CA PRO A 74 -4.61 -8.15 8.58
C PRO A 74 -3.87 -8.50 7.29
N PHE A 75 -2.67 -7.98 7.11
CA PHE A 75 -1.98 -7.97 5.83
C PHE A 75 -1.51 -9.38 5.52
N LEU A 76 -2.06 -9.91 4.44
CA LEU A 76 -1.77 -11.23 3.94
C LEU A 76 -0.61 -11.19 2.95
N TYR A 77 -0.46 -10.06 2.25
CA TYR A 77 0.46 -9.90 1.15
C TYR A 77 0.85 -8.43 0.96
N PHE A 78 2.13 -8.17 0.69
CA PHE A 78 2.58 -6.89 0.19
C PHE A 78 3.77 -7.06 -0.74
N ASP A 79 3.60 -6.72 -2.02
CA ASP A 79 4.68 -6.62 -2.99
C ASP A 79 4.95 -5.16 -3.38
N ASP A 80 6.23 -4.78 -3.36
CA ASP A 80 6.77 -3.59 -3.99
C ASP A 80 7.37 -3.98 -5.34
N SER A 81 6.78 -3.55 -6.45
CA SER A 81 7.17 -3.99 -7.80
C SER A 81 7.74 -2.84 -8.63
N LEU A 82 8.97 -3.04 -9.11
CA LEU A 82 9.66 -2.17 -10.06
C LEU A 82 9.87 -2.97 -11.34
N LEU A 83 9.28 -2.54 -12.44
CA LEU A 83 9.26 -3.26 -13.71
C LEU A 83 9.74 -2.33 -14.83
N PRO A 84 10.26 -2.86 -15.96
CA PRO A 84 10.54 -2.03 -17.12
C PRO A 84 9.26 -1.36 -17.62
N ARG A 85 9.37 -0.15 -18.18
CA ARG A 85 8.24 0.54 -18.79
C ARG A 85 7.62 -0.33 -19.90
N GLY A 86 6.29 -0.23 -20.06
CA GLY A 86 5.49 -1.10 -20.92
C GLY A 86 5.21 -2.49 -20.32
N ARG A 87 5.65 -2.78 -19.09
CA ARG A 87 5.42 -4.06 -18.41
C ARG A 87 4.62 -3.85 -17.13
N MET A 88 3.71 -4.79 -16.88
CA MET A 88 3.02 -4.97 -15.61
C MET A 88 3.32 -6.39 -15.07
N PRO A 89 3.00 -6.69 -13.80
CA PRO A 89 3.12 -8.04 -13.28
C PRO A 89 2.37 -9.00 -14.23
N PRO A 90 2.97 -10.13 -14.65
CA PRO A 90 2.38 -11.06 -15.62
C PRO A 90 1.28 -11.92 -14.96
N LEU A 91 0.40 -11.28 -14.20
CA LEU A 91 -0.74 -11.86 -13.51
C LEU A 91 -1.94 -11.78 -14.46
N GLY A 92 -2.08 -12.79 -15.31
CA GLY A 92 -3.20 -12.92 -16.24
C GLY A 92 -4.54 -12.95 -15.50
N ARG A 93 -5.61 -13.41 -16.14
CA ARG A 93 -6.91 -13.56 -15.45
C ARG A 93 -6.77 -14.59 -14.32
N HIS A 94 -6.91 -14.16 -13.07
CA HIS A 94 -6.70 -15.00 -11.90
C HIS A 94 -7.78 -14.78 -10.83
N PRO A 95 -8.13 -15.82 -10.04
CA PRO A 95 -9.17 -15.72 -9.03
C PRO A 95 -8.65 -15.20 -7.69
N HIS A 96 -9.51 -14.51 -6.95
CA HIS A 96 -9.38 -14.23 -5.52
C HIS A 96 -10.69 -14.51 -4.79
N SER A 97 -10.62 -14.81 -3.49
CA SER A 97 -11.78 -14.95 -2.59
C SER A 97 -11.37 -14.56 -1.17
N GLY A 98 -12.30 -14.01 -0.39
CA GLY A 98 -12.12 -13.71 1.03
C GLY A 98 -11.24 -12.51 1.39
N LEU A 99 -10.54 -11.90 0.42
CA LEU A 99 -9.59 -10.80 0.66
C LEU A 99 -10.04 -9.46 0.04
N LEU A 100 -9.40 -8.38 0.51
CA LEU A 100 -9.34 -7.11 -0.19
C LEU A 100 -7.96 -7.00 -0.86
N SER A 101 -7.94 -6.89 -2.19
CA SER A 101 -6.71 -6.61 -2.95
C SER A 101 -6.67 -5.14 -3.33
N LEU A 102 -5.54 -4.49 -3.06
CA LEU A 102 -5.28 -3.09 -3.41
C LEU A 102 -4.08 -3.04 -4.36
N THR A 103 -4.24 -2.34 -5.48
CA THR A 103 -3.16 -2.02 -6.40
C THR A 103 -2.99 -0.52 -6.51
N VAL A 104 -1.76 -0.09 -6.24
CA VAL A 104 -1.36 1.32 -6.11
C VAL A 104 -0.22 1.60 -7.09
N PRO A 105 -0.49 2.05 -8.31
CA PRO A 105 0.55 2.49 -9.23
C PRO A 105 1.16 3.81 -8.75
N LEU A 106 2.44 3.79 -8.41
CA LEU A 106 3.18 4.94 -7.91
C LEU A 106 3.76 5.78 -9.06
N GLU A 107 4.31 5.12 -10.07
CA GLU A 107 5.00 5.76 -11.20
C GLU A 107 4.91 4.90 -12.47
N GLY A 108 5.01 5.55 -13.63
CA GLY A 108 5.10 4.90 -14.93
C GLY A 108 3.78 4.91 -15.71
N ASP A 109 3.55 3.83 -16.44
CA ASP A 109 2.35 3.61 -17.23
C ASP A 109 1.11 3.40 -16.34
N HIS A 110 -0.06 3.73 -16.88
CA HIS A 110 -1.33 3.37 -16.27
C HIS A 110 -1.57 1.85 -16.40
N VAL A 111 -2.51 1.31 -15.64
CA VAL A 111 -2.90 -0.11 -15.73
C VAL A 111 -4.26 -0.18 -16.42
N ARG A 112 -4.45 -1.17 -17.30
CA ARG A 112 -5.79 -1.56 -17.80
C ARG A 112 -6.34 -2.65 -16.88
N PRO A 113 -7.23 -2.33 -15.94
CA PRO A 113 -7.90 -3.34 -15.14
C PRO A 113 -8.95 -4.08 -15.98
N TRP A 114 -9.17 -5.35 -15.63
CA TRP A 114 -10.26 -6.17 -16.15
C TRP A 114 -10.78 -7.06 -15.03
N ASP A 115 -12.09 -7.29 -15.00
CA ASP A 115 -12.72 -8.29 -14.14
C ASP A 115 -13.95 -8.91 -14.81
N ASN A 116 -14.41 -10.03 -14.26
CA ASN A 116 -15.57 -10.75 -14.76
C ASN A 116 -16.92 -10.18 -14.31
N ILE A 117 -16.97 -9.00 -13.69
CA ILE A 117 -18.19 -8.37 -13.18
C ILE A 117 -18.63 -7.22 -14.10
N ALA A 118 -17.70 -6.38 -14.53
CA ALA A 118 -18.00 -5.29 -15.45
C ALA A 118 -16.86 -5.03 -16.43
N GLU A 119 -17.23 -4.87 -17.69
CA GLU A 119 -16.33 -4.50 -18.79
C GLU A 119 -17.05 -3.49 -19.72
N PRO A 120 -16.41 -2.38 -20.11
CA PRO A 120 -15.04 -1.97 -19.80
C PRO A 120 -14.91 -1.29 -18.43
N ARG A 121 -13.70 -1.40 -17.84
CA ARG A 121 -13.28 -0.58 -16.69
C ARG A 121 -12.51 0.66 -17.15
N PRO A 122 -12.57 1.77 -16.40
CA PRO A 122 -11.68 2.91 -16.64
C PRO A 122 -10.21 2.51 -16.38
N PRO A 123 -9.23 3.17 -17.04
CA PRO A 123 -7.82 3.00 -16.72
C PRO A 123 -7.53 3.33 -15.25
N LEU A 124 -6.71 2.50 -14.59
CA LEU A 124 -6.15 2.81 -13.29
C LEU A 124 -4.92 3.71 -13.48
N GLN A 125 -5.04 4.96 -13.05
CA GLN A 125 -3.99 5.97 -13.23
C GLN A 125 -3.00 5.98 -12.07
N CYS A 126 -1.76 6.41 -12.34
CA CYS A 126 -0.73 6.57 -11.31
C CYS A 126 -1.19 7.55 -10.24
N GLY A 127 -1.05 7.15 -8.98
CA GLY A 127 -1.52 7.87 -7.82
C GLY A 127 -2.99 7.68 -7.46
N GLY A 128 -3.74 6.91 -8.25
CA GLY A 128 -5.04 6.39 -7.89
C GLY A 128 -4.95 5.05 -7.14
N LEU A 129 -6.09 4.38 -7.02
CA LEU A 129 -6.22 3.13 -6.30
C LEU A 129 -7.17 2.19 -7.02
N TYR A 130 -6.79 0.93 -7.16
CA TYR A 130 -7.71 -0.14 -7.56
C TYR A 130 -7.91 -1.08 -6.40
N ALA A 131 -9.15 -1.18 -5.92
CA ALA A 131 -9.53 -1.98 -4.77
C ALA A 131 -10.56 -3.04 -5.19
N VAL A 132 -10.24 -4.30 -4.89
CA VAL A 132 -11.06 -5.46 -5.20
C VAL A 132 -11.41 -6.18 -3.91
N HIS A 133 -12.65 -6.01 -3.47
CA HIS A 133 -13.24 -6.85 -2.43
C HIS A 133 -13.70 -8.15 -3.08
N ALA A 134 -12.93 -9.21 -2.87
CA ALA A 134 -13.14 -10.46 -3.58
C ALA A 134 -14.38 -11.24 -3.12
N ALA A 135 -14.88 -11.00 -1.91
CA ALA A 135 -16.06 -11.67 -1.35
C ALA A 135 -16.00 -13.20 -1.55
N ASN A 136 -17.04 -13.82 -2.11
CA ASN A 136 -17.03 -15.26 -2.41
C ASN A 136 -16.15 -15.64 -3.62
N GLY A 137 -15.79 -14.69 -4.48
CA GLY A 137 -14.96 -14.97 -5.64
C GLY A 137 -15.07 -13.94 -6.75
N ILE A 138 -13.92 -13.50 -7.26
CA ILE A 138 -13.81 -12.67 -8.48
C ILE A 138 -12.63 -13.15 -9.32
N VAL A 139 -12.74 -13.07 -10.65
CA VAL A 139 -11.61 -13.27 -11.56
C VAL A 139 -11.26 -11.92 -12.17
N HIS A 140 -10.02 -11.48 -12.01
CA HIS A 140 -9.56 -10.18 -12.47
C HIS A 140 -8.15 -10.22 -13.07
N SER A 141 -7.74 -9.13 -13.72
CA SER A 141 -6.40 -8.99 -14.31
C SER A 141 -5.91 -7.54 -14.27
N GLU A 142 -4.59 -7.41 -14.10
CA GLU A 142 -3.86 -6.15 -14.00
C GLU A 142 -2.59 -6.19 -14.87
N SER A 143 -2.57 -7.08 -15.87
CA SER A 143 -1.39 -7.43 -16.67
C SER A 143 -1.05 -6.47 -17.80
N GLU A 144 -1.93 -5.49 -18.08
CA GLU A 144 -1.81 -4.66 -19.27
C GLU A 144 -1.37 -3.24 -18.89
N ALA A 145 -0.22 -2.82 -19.41
CA ALA A 145 0.27 -1.45 -19.32
C ALA A 145 -0.45 -0.56 -20.35
N LEU A 146 -0.86 0.62 -19.91
CA LEU A 146 -1.42 1.68 -20.74
C LEU A 146 -0.47 2.87 -20.76
N PRO A 147 -0.03 3.33 -21.95
CA PRO A 147 0.92 4.44 -22.03
C PRO A 147 0.43 5.66 -21.26
N ASN A 148 1.27 6.14 -20.35
CA ASN A 148 1.09 7.42 -19.67
C ASN A 148 2.06 8.46 -20.28
N PRO A 149 1.58 9.45 -21.04
CA PRO A 149 2.45 10.46 -21.67
C PRO A 149 3.22 11.31 -20.66
N ALA A 150 2.70 11.46 -19.44
CA ALA A 150 3.36 12.22 -18.37
C ALA A 150 4.40 11.39 -17.61
N ALA A 151 4.47 10.07 -17.84
CA ALA A 151 5.44 9.20 -17.18
C ALA A 151 6.86 9.54 -17.63
N LYS A 152 7.73 9.70 -16.63
CA LYS A 152 9.17 9.89 -16.81
C LYS A 152 9.88 8.58 -16.46
N GLY A 153 11.09 8.42 -16.96
CA GLY A 153 11.93 7.29 -16.60
C GLY A 153 11.60 5.98 -17.34
N PRO A 154 12.43 4.94 -17.11
CA PRO A 154 12.38 3.68 -17.84
C PRO A 154 11.54 2.60 -17.16
N HIS A 155 10.80 2.91 -16.09
CA HIS A 155 10.19 1.90 -15.22
C HIS A 155 8.74 2.21 -14.81
N ASN A 156 8.01 1.14 -14.51
CA ASN A 156 6.74 1.16 -13.80
C ASN A 156 6.98 0.76 -12.35
N HIS A 157 6.38 1.51 -11.42
CA HIS A 157 6.47 1.25 -9.99
C HIS A 157 5.07 1.15 -9.41
N LEU A 158 4.75 0.02 -8.78
CA LEU A 158 3.45 -0.21 -8.14
C LEU A 158 3.58 -1.07 -6.90
N CYS A 159 2.66 -0.85 -5.96
CA CYS A 159 2.48 -1.67 -4.79
C CYS A 159 1.22 -2.51 -4.92
N GLN A 160 1.27 -3.77 -4.50
CA GLN A 160 0.11 -4.63 -4.35
C GLN A 160 -0.01 -5.07 -2.89
N VAL A 161 -1.13 -4.75 -2.26
CA VAL A 161 -1.38 -5.02 -0.83
C VAL A 161 -2.65 -5.84 -0.70
N TRP A 162 -2.58 -7.00 -0.03
CA TRP A 162 -3.78 -7.78 0.32
C TRP A 162 -3.96 -7.80 1.82
N LEU A 163 -5.21 -7.70 2.24
CA LEU A 163 -5.59 -7.77 3.64
C LEU A 163 -6.87 -8.56 3.82
N ASP A 164 -7.04 -9.14 5.01
CA ASP A 164 -8.32 -9.67 5.45
C ASP A 164 -9.27 -8.50 5.81
N PRO A 165 -10.38 -8.31 5.07
CA PRO A 165 -11.34 -7.25 5.36
C PRO A 165 -12.25 -7.56 6.56
N GLY A 166 -12.12 -8.74 7.18
CA GLY A 166 -12.93 -9.20 8.31
C GLY A 166 -14.30 -9.74 7.92
N THR A 167 -14.51 -10.08 6.65
CA THR A 167 -15.82 -10.53 6.10
C THR A 167 -16.31 -11.84 6.72
N HIS A 168 -15.40 -12.65 7.28
CA HIS A 168 -15.71 -13.91 7.96
C HIS A 168 -16.42 -13.73 9.31
N VAL A 169 -16.32 -12.55 9.96
CA VAL A 169 -16.81 -12.35 11.34
C VAL A 169 -18.33 -12.07 11.41
N PHE A 170 -18.95 -11.58 10.33
CA PHE A 170 -20.36 -11.12 10.36
C PHE A 170 -21.24 -11.63 9.22
N GLY A 171 -20.77 -12.62 8.46
CA GLY A 171 -21.60 -13.45 7.58
C GLY A 171 -22.18 -12.77 6.33
N LYS A 172 -21.67 -11.61 5.89
CA LYS A 172 -22.26 -10.88 4.77
C LYS A 172 -21.21 -10.09 3.97
N GLN A 173 -20.59 -10.77 3.01
CA GLN A 173 -20.34 -10.24 1.67
C GLN A 173 -20.19 -11.42 0.71
N SER A 174 -21.26 -11.73 -0.03
CA SER A 174 -21.23 -12.79 -1.05
C SER A 174 -20.87 -12.26 -2.44
N ILE A 175 -21.03 -10.95 -2.66
CA ILE A 175 -20.87 -10.32 -3.97
C ILE A 175 -19.59 -9.49 -3.95
N PRO A 176 -18.67 -9.67 -4.92
CA PRO A 176 -17.47 -8.87 -4.98
C PRO A 176 -17.79 -7.42 -5.35
N VAL A 177 -16.98 -6.50 -4.82
CA VAL A 177 -17.10 -5.07 -5.09
C VAL A 177 -15.75 -4.56 -5.59
N VAL A 178 -15.79 -3.72 -6.62
CA VAL A 178 -14.59 -3.21 -7.29
C VAL A 178 -14.66 -1.69 -7.34
N HIS A 179 -13.61 -1.04 -6.84
CA HIS A 179 -13.44 0.42 -6.91
C HIS A 179 -12.18 0.74 -7.71
N ILE A 180 -12.30 1.67 -8.66
CA ILE A 180 -11.17 2.31 -9.31
C ILE A 180 -11.28 3.79 -8.98
N VAL A 181 -10.40 4.25 -8.10
CA VAL A 181 -10.36 5.63 -7.59
C VAL A 181 -9.34 6.40 -8.41
N ALA A 182 -9.77 7.49 -9.05
CA ALA A 182 -8.86 8.34 -9.80
C ALA A 182 -7.94 9.11 -8.83
N PRO A 183 -6.75 9.55 -9.27
CA PRO A 183 -5.79 10.22 -8.38
C PRO A 183 -6.33 11.49 -7.70
N HIS A 184 -7.26 12.20 -8.36
CA HIS A 184 -7.89 13.41 -7.82
C HIS A 184 -9.03 13.13 -6.83
N ASP A 185 -9.51 11.88 -6.79
CA ASP A 185 -10.54 11.43 -5.84
C ASP A 185 -9.93 10.78 -4.59
N VAL A 186 -8.61 10.60 -4.55
CA VAL A 186 -7.90 10.13 -3.36
C VAL A 186 -7.72 11.32 -2.40
N PRO A 187 -8.30 11.28 -1.19
CA PRO A 187 -8.13 12.37 -0.23
C PRO A 187 -6.66 12.52 0.16
N GLU A 188 -6.21 13.76 0.33
CA GLU A 188 -4.83 14.08 0.68
C GLU A 188 -4.77 15.11 1.82
N VAL A 189 -3.94 14.82 2.81
CA VAL A 189 -3.49 15.78 3.82
C VAL A 189 -2.17 16.38 3.36
N ALA A 190 -2.05 17.70 3.41
CA ALA A 190 -0.82 18.41 3.09
C ALA A 190 -0.40 19.29 4.29
N GLU A 191 0.82 19.06 4.75
CA GLU A 191 1.53 19.86 5.76
C GLU A 191 2.83 20.42 5.16
N GLU A 192 3.58 21.20 5.93
CA GLU A 192 4.83 21.81 5.46
C GLU A 192 5.85 20.75 5.01
N GLY A 193 5.93 20.54 3.69
CA GLY A 193 6.85 19.59 3.07
C GLY A 193 6.44 18.12 3.16
N LEU A 194 5.22 17.80 3.65
CA LEU A 194 4.67 16.44 3.72
C LEU A 194 3.30 16.39 3.04
N ARG A 195 3.09 15.39 2.19
CA ARG A 195 1.79 14.99 1.67
C ARG A 195 1.46 13.58 2.11
N ALA A 196 0.22 13.31 2.50
CA ALA A 196 -0.26 11.98 2.88
C ALA A 196 -1.60 11.69 2.21
N ARG A 197 -1.59 10.77 1.24
CA ARG A 197 -2.80 10.31 0.54
C ARG A 197 -3.45 9.18 1.30
N VAL A 198 -4.75 9.30 1.57
CA VAL A 198 -5.55 8.35 2.33
C VAL A 198 -6.12 7.30 1.39
N LEU A 199 -5.33 6.24 1.14
CA LEU A 199 -5.74 5.15 0.25
C LEU A 199 -6.81 4.27 0.91
N LEU A 200 -6.74 4.08 2.24
CA LEU A 200 -7.70 3.27 2.98
C LEU A 200 -7.89 3.81 4.39
N GLY A 201 -9.11 3.75 4.91
CA GLY A 201 -9.46 4.22 6.25
C GLY A 201 -9.67 5.73 6.31
N SER A 202 -9.45 6.31 7.50
CA SER A 202 -9.62 7.74 7.75
C SER A 202 -8.40 8.35 8.44
N TYR A 203 -8.05 9.57 8.04
CA TYR A 203 -6.91 10.32 8.53
C TYR A 203 -7.23 11.83 8.55
N GLU A 204 -7.01 12.51 9.67
CA GLU A 204 -7.26 13.97 9.83
C GLU A 204 -8.63 14.43 9.31
N GLY A 205 -9.68 13.62 9.57
CA GLY A 205 -11.05 13.93 9.14
C GLY A 205 -11.35 13.65 7.65
N LEU A 206 -10.37 13.21 6.88
CA LEU A 206 -10.55 12.72 5.51
C LEU A 206 -10.78 11.20 5.51
N GLU A 207 -11.58 10.71 4.57
CA GLU A 207 -11.98 9.30 4.49
C GLU A 207 -11.79 8.77 3.06
N SER A 208 -11.14 7.61 2.94
CA SER A 208 -10.99 6.94 1.66
C SER A 208 -12.35 6.52 1.10
N PRO A 209 -12.58 6.64 -0.22
CA PRO A 209 -13.80 6.12 -0.86
C PRO A 209 -13.86 4.58 -0.90
N VAL A 210 -12.81 3.88 -0.46
CA VAL A 210 -12.78 2.41 -0.36
C VAL A 210 -13.15 1.99 1.06
N GLU A 211 -14.26 1.28 1.19
CA GLU A 211 -14.76 0.82 2.49
C GLU A 211 -13.97 -0.37 3.02
N THR A 212 -13.49 -0.26 4.26
CA THR A 212 -13.01 -1.42 5.02
C THR A 212 -14.11 -1.89 5.96
N TYR A 213 -14.95 -2.82 5.48
CA TYR A 213 -16.18 -3.22 6.17
C TYR A 213 -16.03 -3.46 7.67
N TYR A 214 -14.97 -4.16 8.09
CA TYR A 214 -14.78 -4.53 9.50
C TYR A 214 -13.35 -4.29 10.00
N ALA A 215 -12.34 -4.54 9.18
CA ALA A 215 -10.96 -4.28 9.55
C ALA A 215 -10.70 -2.77 9.62
N ARG A 216 -10.41 -2.24 10.80
CA ARG A 216 -9.96 -0.85 10.94
C ARG A 216 -8.53 -0.76 10.43
N VAL A 217 -8.37 -0.43 9.16
CA VAL A 217 -7.07 -0.27 8.50
C VAL A 217 -6.89 1.16 8.05
N LEU A 218 -5.72 1.73 8.33
CA LEU A 218 -5.27 2.98 7.72
C LEU A 218 -4.10 2.66 6.79
N LEU A 219 -4.27 3.03 5.52
CA LEU A 219 -3.22 2.96 4.50
C LEU A 219 -2.95 4.35 3.94
N LEU A 220 -1.72 4.83 4.18
CA LEU A 220 -1.26 6.12 3.68
C LEU A 220 -0.16 5.94 2.63
N ASP A 221 -0.28 6.64 1.51
CA ASP A 221 0.81 6.89 0.56
C ASP A 221 1.32 8.31 0.79
N CYS A 222 2.44 8.40 1.49
CA CYS A 222 3.01 9.66 1.91
C CYS A 222 4.18 10.05 1.02
N SER A 223 4.37 11.35 0.83
CA SER A 223 5.58 11.89 0.21
C SER A 223 6.11 13.10 0.94
N MET A 224 7.44 13.28 0.95
CA MET A 224 8.06 14.49 1.50
C MET A 224 8.94 15.18 0.46
N GLU A 225 8.92 16.51 0.50
CA GLU A 225 9.81 17.34 -0.30
C GLU A 225 11.27 17.18 0.15
N PRO A 226 12.24 17.30 -0.77
CA PRO A 226 13.65 17.40 -0.40
C PRO A 226 13.86 18.51 0.62
N ASP A 227 14.71 18.25 1.63
CA ASP A 227 15.06 19.21 2.69
C ASP A 227 13.88 19.70 3.56
N ALA A 228 12.72 19.05 3.46
CA ALA A 228 11.58 19.33 4.33
C ALA A 228 11.96 19.20 5.82
N PRO A 229 11.39 20.04 6.71
CA PRO A 229 11.58 19.93 8.14
C PRO A 229 11.08 18.57 8.67
N GLU A 230 11.42 18.27 9.93
CA GLU A 230 10.92 17.05 10.57
C GLU A 230 9.39 17.06 10.63
N ALA A 231 8.75 16.12 9.94
CA ALA A 231 7.31 15.96 9.96
C ALA A 231 6.87 14.93 11.02
N VAL A 232 5.67 15.10 11.56
CA VAL A 232 5.08 14.18 12.54
C VAL A 232 3.72 13.70 12.06
N LEU A 233 3.64 12.44 11.63
CA LEU A 233 2.33 11.79 11.47
C LEU A 233 1.80 11.39 12.84
N HIS A 234 0.72 12.05 13.25
CA HIS A 234 -0.09 11.69 14.42
C HIS A 234 -0.98 10.52 14.05
N LEU A 235 -1.10 9.52 14.91
CA LEU A 235 -1.91 8.34 14.63
C LEU A 235 -3.07 8.30 15.60
N PRO A 236 -4.29 8.00 15.13
CA PRO A 236 -5.41 7.81 16.04
C PRO A 236 -5.10 6.72 17.07
N ASP A 237 -5.40 7.00 18.35
CA ASP A 237 -5.07 6.14 19.49
C ASP A 237 -5.66 4.73 19.43
N HIS A 238 -6.62 4.50 18.54
CA HIS A 238 -7.27 3.21 18.36
C HIS A 238 -6.47 2.23 17.48
N TYR A 239 -5.40 2.67 16.81
CA TYR A 239 -4.48 1.79 16.10
C TYR A 239 -3.40 1.25 17.06
N THR A 240 -3.30 -0.07 17.18
CA THR A 240 -2.40 -0.75 18.13
C THR A 240 -1.13 -1.29 17.49
N SER A 241 -1.01 -1.21 16.17
CA SER A 241 0.12 -1.75 15.40
C SER A 241 0.37 -0.90 14.17
N ALA A 242 1.64 -0.75 13.82
CA ALA A 242 2.09 0.14 12.77
C ALA A 242 3.33 -0.39 12.08
N PHE A 243 3.37 -0.29 10.75
CA PHE A 243 4.62 -0.37 10.03
C PHE A 243 4.75 0.72 8.99
N VAL A 244 5.98 1.14 8.75
CA VAL A 244 6.31 2.04 7.65
C VAL A 244 7.25 1.33 6.70
N TYR A 245 6.90 1.38 5.43
CA TYR A 245 7.70 0.83 4.35
C TYR A 245 8.23 1.95 3.45
N LEU A 246 9.51 1.89 3.12
CA LEU A 246 10.14 2.77 2.13
C LEU A 246 10.21 2.01 0.79
N PRO A 247 9.41 2.40 -0.22
CA PRO A 247 9.50 1.83 -1.56
C PRO A 247 10.90 2.02 -2.16
N ARG A 248 11.27 1.10 -3.05
CA ARG A 248 12.53 1.18 -3.80
C ARG A 248 12.66 2.54 -4.49
N GLY A 249 13.82 3.18 -4.37
CA GLY A 249 14.06 4.52 -4.93
C GLY A 249 13.50 5.69 -4.10
N GLY A 250 12.72 5.43 -3.05
CA GLY A 250 12.03 6.46 -2.24
C GLY A 250 12.89 7.29 -1.28
N GLY A 251 14.21 7.41 -1.51
CA GLY A 251 15.12 8.17 -0.66
C GLY A 251 15.53 7.46 0.65
N ALA A 252 16.22 8.19 1.53
CA ALA A 252 16.66 7.69 2.84
C ALA A 252 16.11 8.60 3.95
N GLY A 253 15.53 7.99 4.99
CA GLY A 253 14.98 8.68 6.15
C GLY A 253 15.05 7.81 7.40
N GLY A 254 15.01 8.45 8.58
CA GLY A 254 15.02 7.77 9.88
C GLY A 254 13.64 7.82 10.53
N PHE A 255 13.28 6.76 11.24
CA PHE A 255 12.07 6.69 12.07
C PHE A 255 12.46 6.87 13.53
N GLY A 256 12.12 8.02 14.10
CA GLY A 256 12.33 8.26 15.53
C GLY A 256 11.40 7.38 16.37
N ALA A 257 11.96 6.59 17.29
CA ALA A 257 11.22 5.77 18.26
C ALA A 257 10.58 6.59 19.41
N GLY A 258 10.42 7.90 19.24
CA GLY A 258 9.88 8.79 20.26
C GLY A 258 8.37 8.98 20.08
N ARG A 259 7.59 8.56 21.08
CA ARG A 259 6.27 9.15 21.32
C ARG A 259 6.45 10.65 21.56
N VAL A 260 5.79 11.49 20.78
CA VAL A 260 5.49 12.86 21.20
C VAL A 260 4.07 12.77 21.73
N ALA A 261 3.91 12.77 23.05
CA ALA A 261 2.60 13.01 23.64
C ALA A 261 2.18 14.41 23.19
N VAL A 262 0.98 14.53 22.61
CA VAL A 262 0.31 15.82 22.47
C VAL A 262 -0.29 16.17 23.82
#